data_AF-A0AA39LP54-F1
#
_entry.id   AF-A0AA39LP54-F1
#
_cell.length_a   1.000
_cell.length_b   1.000
_cell.length_c   1.000
_cell.angle_alpha   90.00
_cell.angle_beta   90.00
_cell.angle_gamma   90.00
#
_symmetry.space_group_name_H-M   'P 1'
#
loop_
_entity.id
_entity.type
_entity.pdbx_description
1 polymer ?
#
loop_
_entity_poly.entity_id
_entity_poly.type
_entity_poly.pdbx_seq_one_letter_code
_entity_poly.pdbx_strand_id
1 'polypeptide(L)'
;MRMRESGEIIRCRLWQMDPSTSRAGRYVQQTDPFSENFDAEYALENIEISPRSDDLDFTSVELYEQFLMEQEPDTTQGILELDKEEAERIFDKERRKREKKKNKDVNTKMEAMEGPLARLREYRNRQRKVMVVLRSDSGVNRVMTAQILAFDKHWNLVLRNVHETYLPAKRLGKVQSLRGQMPCAVRYDQVSGGGWRYAVEESKRHVLERRQNLLFVMGDSVVLVSNPNCPTMKMALAEDIPWRTSVRGFLLDVTGVLYNSGGGRDLGEAIPGSIEAVRRLYAGSSVRFLSNESSSTRAELHAKLTKLGFDIKIEHLITPAPVCAKYLNRESLRPHLLLAGVETEFVGCHMVDPNCVVMGDAEEGFTYDALNKAFRVLHGMKDPLLISLGCGKFYQRTDGPCLDLGGFAKGLVFATEARHSVIGKPSTEYFTIALEEMGLNRESVVMIGDDIVSDVGGAQKQGIKAVQVRTGKWKEEWANHGSVRPDLVADNLSAAVSAILG
;
A
#
# COMPACT_ATOMS: atom_id res chain seq x y z
N MET A 1 -43.93 12.04 30.07
CA MET A 1 -42.59 12.40 30.62
C MET A 1 -42.08 11.16 31.37
N ARG A 2 -41.01 10.47 30.94
CA ARG A 2 -40.44 9.35 31.73
C ARG A 2 -39.23 9.85 32.51
N MET A 3 -39.37 10.02 33.81
CA MET A 3 -38.27 10.23 34.75
C MET A 3 -37.97 8.93 35.50
N ARG A 4 -36.69 8.68 35.76
CA ARG A 4 -36.21 7.49 36.49
C ARG A 4 -36.25 7.75 37.99
N GLU A 5 -36.57 6.71 38.73
CA GLU A 5 -36.59 6.63 40.19
C GLU A 5 -35.23 6.99 40.80
N SER A 6 -35.19 8.06 41.56
CA SER A 6 -34.19 8.27 42.61
C SER A 6 -34.75 9.20 43.67
N GLY A 7 -35.42 8.64 44.69
CA GLY A 7 -35.52 9.13 46.08
C GLY A 7 -35.79 10.62 46.39
N GLU A 8 -36.19 11.47 45.45
CA GLU A 8 -36.50 12.88 45.69
C GLU A 8 -38.01 13.07 45.84
N ILE A 9 -38.41 13.79 46.89
CA ILE A 9 -39.81 14.17 47.14
C ILE A 9 -40.28 15.05 45.97
N ILE A 10 -41.38 14.65 45.33
CA ILE A 10 -41.92 15.36 44.17
C ILE A 10 -42.85 16.47 44.67
N ARG A 11 -42.40 17.72 44.53
CA ARG A 11 -43.20 18.92 44.79
C ARG A 11 -43.95 19.35 43.54
N CYS A 12 -45.27 19.31 43.58
CA CYS A 12 -46.11 19.73 42.46
C CYS A 12 -46.97 20.92 42.84
N ARG A 13 -46.78 22.06 42.16
CA ARG A 13 -47.67 23.23 42.25
C ARG A 13 -48.86 23.03 41.32
N LEU A 14 -50.06 23.01 41.87
CA LEU A 14 -51.30 23.00 41.10
C LEU A 14 -51.71 24.44 40.76
N TRP A 15 -52.04 24.65 39.49
CA TRP A 15 -52.41 25.96 38.95
C TRP A 15 -53.80 25.88 38.31
N GLN A 16 -54.66 26.87 38.56
CA GLN A 16 -55.95 27.00 37.89
C GLN A 16 -55.92 28.13 36.85
N MET A 17 -56.57 27.90 35.71
CA MET A 17 -56.88 28.97 34.75
C MET A 17 -58.19 29.64 35.16
N ASP A 18 -58.18 30.96 35.32
CA ASP A 18 -59.38 31.75 35.59
C ASP A 18 -60.10 32.05 34.25
N PRO A 19 -61.34 31.57 34.02
CA PRO A 19 -62.03 31.78 32.75
C PRO A 19 -62.57 33.20 32.57
N SER A 20 -62.37 34.11 33.52
CA SER A 20 -63.13 35.35 33.61
C SER A 20 -62.54 36.55 32.82
N THR A 21 -62.27 36.40 31.51
CA THR A 21 -62.16 37.56 30.61
C THR A 21 -62.83 37.36 29.24
N SER A 22 -63.62 38.35 28.83
CA SER A 22 -64.73 38.32 27.86
C SER A 22 -64.37 38.30 26.36
N ARG A 23 -63.46 37.44 25.94
CA ARG A 23 -63.27 37.05 24.52
C ARG A 23 -63.29 35.51 24.36
N ALA A 24 -64.33 34.91 24.92
CA ALA A 24 -64.36 33.53 25.39
C ALA A 24 -64.46 32.39 24.34
N GLY A 25 -64.55 32.67 23.04
CA GLY A 25 -64.68 31.59 22.03
C GLY A 25 -63.35 31.14 21.44
N ARG A 26 -62.58 32.10 20.91
CA ARG A 26 -61.31 31.82 20.22
C ARG A 26 -60.14 31.64 21.19
N TYR A 27 -60.17 32.38 22.31
CA TYR A 27 -59.14 32.30 23.33
C TYR A 27 -59.08 30.91 23.96
N VAL A 28 -60.23 30.39 24.42
CA VAL A 28 -60.34 29.05 25.02
C VAL A 28 -59.86 27.98 24.04
N GLN A 29 -60.21 28.05 22.75
CA GLN A 29 -59.74 27.08 21.75
C GLN A 29 -58.24 27.15 21.45
N GLN A 30 -57.58 28.29 21.66
CA GLN A 30 -56.13 28.42 21.42
C GLN A 30 -55.31 28.16 22.67
N THR A 31 -55.90 28.26 23.86
CA THR A 31 -55.24 28.02 25.15
C THR A 31 -55.56 26.65 25.77
N ASP A 32 -56.63 25.99 25.34
CA ASP A 32 -56.98 24.63 25.78
C ASP A 32 -56.13 23.59 25.03
N PRO A 33 -55.25 22.83 25.73
CA PRO A 33 -54.36 21.86 25.12
C PRO A 33 -55.09 20.69 24.42
N PHE A 34 -56.40 20.54 24.64
CA PHE A 34 -57.22 19.50 24.02
C PHE A 34 -58.06 20.02 22.85
N SER A 35 -57.96 21.30 22.50
CA SER A 35 -58.64 21.88 21.34
C SER A 35 -57.86 21.67 20.04
N GLU A 36 -58.56 21.45 18.91
CA GLU A 36 -57.95 21.31 17.59
C GLU A 36 -57.18 22.56 17.12
N ASN A 37 -57.49 23.72 17.70
CA ASN A 37 -56.86 25.00 17.37
C ASN A 37 -55.82 25.45 18.41
N PHE A 38 -55.34 24.54 19.26
CA PHE A 38 -54.38 24.84 20.31
C PHE A 38 -53.08 25.43 19.74
N ASP A 39 -52.66 26.57 20.29
CA ASP A 39 -51.42 27.24 19.94
C ASP A 39 -50.57 27.40 21.21
N ALA A 40 -49.49 26.60 21.29
CA ALA A 40 -48.64 26.53 22.46
C ALA A 40 -47.91 27.86 22.74
N GLU A 41 -47.57 28.63 21.72
CA GLU A 41 -46.84 29.89 21.86
C GLU A 41 -47.82 30.98 22.34
N TYR A 42 -49.03 31.02 21.77
CA TYR A 42 -50.11 31.89 22.24
C TYR A 42 -50.54 31.58 23.67
N ALA A 43 -50.65 30.29 24.03
CA ALA A 43 -51.01 29.85 25.37
C ALA A 43 -49.97 30.30 26.42
N LEU A 44 -48.68 30.15 26.12
CA LEU A 44 -47.60 30.56 27.03
C LEU A 44 -47.58 32.07 27.31
N GLU A 45 -47.94 32.89 26.33
CA GLU A 45 -47.95 34.36 26.47
C GLU A 45 -49.21 34.90 27.17
N ASN A 46 -50.31 34.14 27.16
CA ASN A 46 -51.63 34.67 27.51
C ASN A 46 -52.34 33.90 28.65
N ILE A 47 -51.82 32.77 29.12
CA ILE A 47 -52.36 32.13 30.32
C ILE A 47 -51.96 32.95 31.55
N GLU A 48 -52.92 33.63 32.19
CA GLU A 48 -52.75 34.15 33.55
C GLU A 48 -52.86 33.00 34.55
N ILE A 49 -51.72 32.56 35.06
CA ILE A 49 -51.64 31.43 36.00
C ILE A 49 -51.61 31.96 37.44
N SER A 50 -52.66 31.69 38.23
CA SER A 50 -52.63 31.93 39.68
C SER A 50 -52.33 30.62 40.44
N PRO A 51 -51.28 30.57 41.30
CA PRO A 51 -50.97 29.39 42.08
C PRO A 51 -51.97 29.20 43.22
N ARG A 52 -52.45 27.97 43.45
CA ARG A 52 -53.04 27.62 44.76
C ARG A 52 -51.92 27.55 45.80
N SER A 53 -52.21 28.00 47.02
CA SER A 53 -51.24 28.12 48.13
C SER A 53 -50.81 26.80 48.76
N ASP A 54 -51.32 25.67 48.29
CA ASP A 54 -51.16 24.39 48.97
C ASP A 54 -50.25 23.49 48.11
N ASP A 55 -48.95 23.58 48.36
CA ASP A 55 -47.94 22.66 47.81
C ASP A 55 -48.24 21.25 48.37
N LEU A 56 -48.64 20.31 47.50
CA LEU A 56 -48.83 18.90 47.85
C LEU A 56 -47.57 18.11 47.45
N ASP A 57 -46.98 17.42 48.43
CA ASP A 57 -45.74 16.63 48.28
C ASP A 57 -46.10 15.15 48.09
N PHE A 58 -45.72 14.56 46.95
CA PHE A 58 -45.94 13.13 46.66
C PHE A 58 -44.63 12.35 46.69
N THR A 59 -44.67 11.14 47.27
CA THR A 59 -43.48 10.29 47.47
C THR A 59 -43.29 9.22 46.39
N SER A 60 -44.30 9.00 45.54
CA SER A 60 -44.18 8.16 44.34
C SER A 60 -45.13 8.63 43.24
N VAL A 61 -44.83 8.21 42.00
CA VAL A 61 -45.64 8.54 40.82
C VAL A 61 -47.02 7.89 40.91
N GLU A 62 -47.09 6.66 41.43
CA GLU A 62 -48.36 5.93 41.56
C GLU A 62 -49.33 6.64 42.53
N LEU A 63 -48.81 7.25 43.60
CA LEU A 63 -49.62 8.01 44.57
C LEU A 63 -50.17 9.30 43.96
N TYR A 64 -49.42 9.95 43.07
CA TYR A 64 -49.88 11.12 42.33
C TYR A 64 -50.94 10.75 41.27
N GLU A 65 -50.76 9.63 40.56
CA GLU A 65 -51.72 9.13 39.58
C GLU A 65 -53.05 8.71 40.24
N GLN A 66 -53.00 8.08 41.42
CA GLN A 66 -54.21 7.77 42.20
C GLN A 66 -54.95 9.04 42.64
N PHE A 67 -54.23 10.07 43.10
CA PHE A 67 -54.83 11.35 43.47
C PHE A 67 -55.51 12.04 42.28
N LEU A 68 -54.89 12.00 41.09
CA LEU A 68 -55.49 12.55 39.86
C LEU A 68 -56.75 11.78 39.44
N MET A 69 -56.74 10.46 39.53
CA MET A 69 -57.92 9.62 39.25
C MET A 69 -59.10 9.92 40.19
N GLU A 70 -58.83 10.27 41.45
CA GLU A 70 -59.87 10.61 42.42
C GLU A 70 -60.44 12.03 42.24
N GLN A 71 -59.62 13.01 41.84
CA GLN A 71 -60.04 14.41 41.73
C GLN A 71 -60.63 14.77 40.37
N GLU A 72 -60.08 14.23 39.27
CA GLU A 72 -60.56 14.47 37.90
C GLU A 72 -60.56 13.18 37.06
N PRO A 73 -61.56 12.30 37.25
CA PRO A 73 -61.60 10.98 36.63
C PRO A 73 -61.74 11.02 35.11
N ASP A 74 -62.57 11.91 34.57
CA ASP A 74 -62.83 11.99 33.12
C ASP A 74 -61.59 12.45 32.33
N THR A 75 -60.86 13.44 32.85
CA THR A 75 -59.60 13.94 32.28
C THR A 75 -58.51 12.87 32.32
N THR A 76 -58.41 12.14 33.44
CA THR A 76 -57.40 11.10 33.63
C THR A 76 -57.68 9.87 32.74
N GLN A 77 -58.94 9.52 32.55
CA GLN A 77 -59.34 8.41 31.69
C GLN A 77 -59.13 8.74 30.20
N GLY A 78 -59.38 9.98 29.77
CA GLY A 78 -59.05 10.44 28.42
C GLY A 78 -57.54 10.43 28.13
N ILE A 79 -56.70 10.78 29.11
CA ILE A 79 -55.23 10.71 28.98
C ILE A 79 -54.74 9.26 28.88
N LEU A 80 -55.32 8.33 29.65
CA LEU A 80 -54.97 6.91 29.62
C LEU A 80 -55.41 6.20 28.34
N GLU A 81 -56.51 6.62 27.72
CA GLU A 81 -56.98 6.09 26.43
C GLU A 81 -56.15 6.63 25.25
N LEU A 82 -55.71 7.89 25.31
CA LEU A 82 -54.76 8.46 24.35
C LEU A 82 -53.38 7.75 24.40
N ASP A 83 -52.97 7.25 25.56
CA ASP A 83 -51.65 6.64 25.77
C ASP A 83 -51.57 5.15 25.40
N LYS A 84 -52.60 4.54 24.80
CA LYS A 84 -52.47 3.18 24.23
C LYS A 84 -52.25 3.18 22.74
N GLU A 85 -53.12 3.83 21.97
CA GLU A 85 -52.95 3.86 20.51
C GLU A 85 -51.83 4.80 20.06
N GLU A 86 -51.71 5.97 20.69
CA GLU A 86 -50.63 6.92 20.39
C GLU A 86 -49.30 6.36 20.88
N ALA A 87 -49.27 5.71 22.06
CA ALA A 87 -48.07 5.04 22.54
C ALA A 87 -47.72 3.82 21.67
N GLU A 88 -48.67 3.01 21.20
CA GLU A 88 -48.37 1.92 20.26
C GLU A 88 -47.84 2.49 18.93
N ARG A 89 -48.41 3.57 18.40
CA ARG A 89 -47.90 4.26 17.21
C ARG A 89 -46.51 4.85 17.45
N ILE A 90 -46.26 5.47 18.60
CA ILE A 90 -44.96 6.04 18.98
C ILE A 90 -43.96 4.91 19.25
N PHE A 91 -44.34 3.81 19.89
CA PHE A 91 -43.52 2.63 20.12
C PHE A 91 -43.20 1.93 18.81
N ASP A 92 -44.13 1.84 17.85
CA ASP A 92 -43.86 1.32 16.52
C ASP A 92 -43.01 2.27 15.70
N LYS A 93 -43.19 3.59 15.85
CA LYS A 93 -42.36 4.61 15.19
C LYS A 93 -40.96 4.68 15.80
N GLU A 94 -40.82 4.51 17.11
CA GLU A 94 -39.56 4.39 17.86
C GLU A 94 -38.92 3.03 17.65
N ARG A 95 -39.68 1.94 17.51
CA ARG A 95 -39.20 0.60 17.15
C ARG A 95 -38.72 0.59 15.70
N ARG A 96 -39.46 1.17 14.75
CA ARG A 96 -39.01 1.40 13.37
C ARG A 96 -37.84 2.38 13.31
N LYS A 97 -37.76 3.40 14.17
CA LYS A 97 -36.59 4.28 14.31
C LYS A 97 -35.41 3.56 14.95
N ARG A 98 -35.61 2.67 15.92
CA ARG A 98 -34.59 1.84 16.57
C ARG A 98 -34.11 0.71 15.67
N GLU A 99 -34.96 0.15 14.83
CA GLU A 99 -34.61 -0.79 13.76
C GLU A 99 -33.85 -0.04 12.65
N LYS A 100 -34.30 1.16 12.24
CA LYS A 100 -33.55 2.05 11.34
C LYS A 100 -32.26 2.61 11.98
N LYS A 101 -32.18 2.78 13.31
CA LYS A 101 -30.97 3.20 14.06
C LYS A 101 -30.02 2.04 14.33
N LYS A 102 -30.51 0.82 14.58
CA LYS A 102 -29.72 -0.42 14.61
C LYS A 102 -29.06 -0.67 13.25
N ASN A 103 -29.71 -0.28 12.15
CA ASN A 103 -29.11 -0.24 10.81
C ASN A 103 -28.24 1.01 10.53
N LYS A 104 -28.12 1.96 11.48
CA LYS A 104 -27.26 3.15 11.40
C LYS A 104 -26.21 3.19 12.51
N ASP A 105 -25.95 2.07 13.18
CA ASP A 105 -24.82 2.01 14.10
C ASP A 105 -23.52 2.10 13.30
N VAL A 106 -22.48 2.73 13.85
CA VAL A 106 -21.17 2.82 13.16
C VAL A 106 -20.67 1.41 12.86
N ASN A 107 -20.97 0.43 13.73
CA ASN A 107 -20.67 -0.98 13.51
C ASN A 107 -21.44 -1.59 12.32
N THR A 108 -22.73 -1.30 12.14
CA THR A 108 -23.56 -1.83 11.04
C THR A 108 -23.22 -1.17 9.70
N LYS A 109 -22.85 0.11 9.70
CA LYS A 109 -22.27 0.77 8.51
C LYS A 109 -20.86 0.27 8.21
N MET A 110 -20.07 -0.05 9.25
CA MET A 110 -18.78 -0.72 9.07
C MET A 110 -18.97 -2.09 8.42
N GLU A 111 -19.99 -2.87 8.80
CA GLU A 111 -20.29 -4.20 8.22
C GLU A 111 -20.35 -4.20 6.69
N ALA A 112 -20.90 -3.14 6.09
CA ALA A 112 -20.99 -2.96 4.64
C ALA A 112 -19.82 -2.19 3.99
N MET A 113 -18.83 -1.71 4.76
CA MET A 113 -17.66 -1.03 4.19
C MET A 113 -16.66 -2.04 3.63
N GLU A 114 -16.18 -1.76 2.41
CA GLU A 114 -15.02 -2.41 1.80
C GLU A 114 -13.73 -1.61 2.09
N GLY A 115 -12.56 -2.26 1.95
CA GLY A 115 -11.27 -1.61 2.16
C GLY A 115 -10.67 -1.78 3.57
N PRO A 116 -9.88 -0.82 4.08
CA PRO A 116 -9.04 -1.02 5.28
C PRO A 116 -9.81 -1.33 6.57
N LEU A 117 -10.94 -0.64 6.82
CA LEU A 117 -11.77 -0.89 8.01
C LEU A 117 -12.43 -2.28 7.98
N ALA A 118 -12.73 -2.80 6.79
CA ALA A 118 -13.22 -4.16 6.60
C ALA A 118 -12.16 -5.20 7.02
N ARG A 119 -10.90 -4.94 6.65
CA ARG A 119 -9.76 -5.78 7.04
C ARG A 119 -9.51 -5.75 8.54
N LEU A 120 -9.57 -4.58 9.19
CA LEU A 120 -9.46 -4.48 10.66
C LEU A 120 -10.58 -5.26 11.36
N ARG A 121 -11.81 -5.23 10.82
CA ARG A 121 -12.93 -6.04 11.32
C ARG A 121 -12.63 -7.53 11.19
N GLU A 122 -12.09 -7.97 10.05
CA GLU A 122 -11.68 -9.36 9.83
C GLU A 122 -10.66 -9.80 10.88
N TYR A 123 -9.63 -8.98 11.14
CA TYR A 123 -8.60 -9.26 12.14
C TYR A 123 -9.18 -9.35 13.56
N ARG A 124 -10.07 -8.41 13.93
CA ARG A 124 -10.77 -8.41 15.23
C ARG A 124 -11.62 -9.68 15.40
N ASN A 125 -12.50 -9.96 14.44
CA ASN A 125 -13.46 -11.07 14.52
C ASN A 125 -12.75 -12.44 14.56
N ARG A 126 -11.63 -12.59 13.85
CA ARG A 126 -10.82 -13.82 13.85
C ARG A 126 -9.80 -13.87 15.00
N GLN A 127 -9.75 -12.84 15.85
CA GLN A 127 -8.76 -12.65 16.91
C GLN A 127 -7.30 -12.89 16.44
N ARG A 128 -7.02 -12.52 15.20
CA ARG A 128 -5.70 -12.71 14.59
C ARG A 128 -4.73 -11.68 15.16
N LYS A 129 -3.48 -12.08 15.35
CA LYS A 129 -2.40 -11.14 15.63
C LYS A 129 -2.22 -10.23 14.42
N VAL A 130 -2.15 -8.94 14.69
CA VAL A 130 -1.79 -7.88 13.76
C VAL A 130 -0.48 -7.27 14.19
N MET A 131 0.19 -6.65 13.24
CA MET A 131 1.28 -5.73 13.49
C MET A 131 0.79 -4.32 13.24
N VAL A 132 1.09 -3.41 14.16
CA VAL A 132 0.72 -2.00 14.09
C VAL A 132 2.00 -1.18 14.12
N VAL A 133 2.18 -0.33 13.12
CA VAL A 133 3.33 0.58 13.03
C VAL A 133 2.88 1.98 13.35
N LEU A 134 3.58 2.59 14.30
CA LEU A 134 3.29 3.94 14.78
C LEU A 134 4.41 4.92 14.44
N ARG A 135 4.01 6.15 14.18
CA ARG A 135 4.89 7.31 14.08
C ARG A 135 4.81 8.20 15.31
N SER A 136 5.85 9.01 15.44
CA SER A 136 5.91 10.24 16.23
C SER A 136 6.19 11.42 15.30
N ASP A 137 6.32 12.61 15.88
CA ASP A 137 6.73 13.82 15.16
C ASP A 137 8.09 13.67 14.45
N SER A 138 8.94 12.77 14.94
CA SER A 138 10.26 12.46 14.37
C SER A 138 10.25 11.34 13.32
N GLY A 139 9.08 10.79 12.98
CA GLY A 139 8.91 9.67 12.05
C GLY A 139 8.50 8.37 12.71
N VAL A 140 8.52 7.27 11.94
CA VAL A 140 8.18 5.91 12.39
C VAL A 140 9.18 5.46 13.46
N ASN A 141 8.69 5.16 14.65
CA ASN A 141 9.56 4.88 15.80
C ASN A 141 9.04 3.78 16.71
N ARG A 142 7.88 3.18 16.42
CA ARG A 142 7.33 2.09 17.21
C ARG A 142 6.65 1.07 16.31
N VAL A 143 6.86 -0.19 16.63
CA VAL A 143 6.15 -1.29 16.01
C VAL A 143 5.66 -2.21 17.10
N MET A 144 4.44 -2.72 16.97
CA MET A 144 3.89 -3.63 17.95
C MET A 144 3.14 -4.77 17.30
N THR A 145 3.18 -5.94 17.92
CA THR A 145 2.31 -7.07 17.58
C THR A 145 1.25 -7.23 18.66
N ALA A 146 -0.02 -7.33 18.25
CA ALA A 146 -1.14 -7.37 19.18
C ALA A 146 -2.39 -7.98 18.54
N GLN A 147 -3.44 -8.23 19.33
CA GLN A 147 -4.78 -8.54 18.83
C GLN A 147 -5.67 -7.30 18.94
N ILE A 148 -6.46 -7.01 17.91
CA ILE A 148 -7.42 -5.89 17.94
C ILE A 148 -8.65 -6.32 18.73
N LEU A 149 -8.96 -5.59 19.80
CA LEU A 149 -10.22 -5.74 20.55
C LEU A 149 -11.31 -4.82 20.01
N ALA A 150 -10.97 -3.56 19.75
CA ALA A 150 -11.90 -2.56 19.23
C ALA A 150 -11.17 -1.56 18.35
N PHE A 151 -11.90 -0.93 17.43
CA PHE A 151 -11.41 0.18 16.64
C PHE A 151 -12.57 1.06 16.15
N ASP A 152 -12.27 2.29 15.74
CA ASP A 152 -13.25 3.20 15.16
C ASP A 152 -12.88 3.62 13.73
N LYS A 153 -13.70 4.52 13.13
CA LYS A 153 -13.47 5.04 11.77
C LYS A 153 -12.21 5.90 11.63
N HIS A 154 -11.66 6.38 12.74
CA HIS A 154 -10.45 7.20 12.79
C HIS A 154 -9.20 6.36 13.04
N TRP A 155 -9.30 5.02 13.03
CA TRP A 155 -8.19 4.11 13.31
C TRP A 155 -7.66 4.20 14.74
N ASN A 156 -8.47 4.68 15.70
CA ASN A 156 -8.15 4.49 17.11
C ASN A 156 -8.28 2.99 17.43
N LEU A 157 -7.26 2.38 18.04
CA LEU A 157 -7.19 0.93 18.27
C LEU A 157 -7.13 0.63 19.76
N VAL A 158 -7.94 -0.33 20.20
CA VAL A 158 -7.78 -1.01 21.50
C VAL A 158 -7.15 -2.37 21.22
N LEU A 159 -5.98 -2.60 21.81
CA LEU A 159 -5.12 -3.74 21.52
C LEU A 159 -4.90 -4.60 22.76
N ARG A 160 -4.85 -5.93 22.60
CA ARG A 160 -4.56 -6.90 23.65
C ARG A 160 -3.31 -7.71 23.35
N ASN A 161 -2.64 -8.20 24.39
CA ASN A 161 -1.45 -9.05 24.29
C ASN A 161 -0.37 -8.36 23.44
N VAL A 162 -0.12 -7.09 23.77
CA VAL A 162 0.72 -6.19 23.00
C VAL A 162 2.17 -6.49 23.33
N HIS A 163 2.95 -6.76 22.30
CA HIS A 163 4.40 -6.73 22.35
C HIS A 163 4.87 -5.57 21.50
N GLU A 164 5.47 -4.57 22.14
CA GLU A 164 5.83 -3.29 21.52
C GLU A 164 7.34 -3.11 21.53
N THR A 165 7.88 -2.71 20.38
CA THR A 165 9.28 -2.46 20.12
C THR A 165 9.45 -0.99 19.72
N TYR A 166 10.34 -0.29 20.41
CA TYR A 166 10.72 1.09 20.10
C TYR A 166 11.99 1.13 19.25
N LEU A 167 11.91 1.85 18.13
CA LEU A 167 12.97 2.06 17.15
C LEU A 167 13.51 3.49 17.29
N PRO A 168 14.71 3.71 17.84
CA PRO A 168 15.28 5.05 17.93
C PRO A 168 15.59 5.63 16.54
N ALA A 169 15.37 6.94 16.36
CA ALA A 169 15.62 7.64 15.09
C ALA A 169 17.11 7.57 14.67
N LYS A 170 17.37 7.41 13.36
CA LYS A 170 18.72 7.58 12.78
C LYS A 170 19.16 9.02 13.02
N ARG A 171 20.21 9.22 13.83
CA ARG A 171 20.90 10.53 13.90
C ARG A 171 21.53 10.81 12.52
N LEU A 172 20.89 11.62 11.70
CA LEU A 172 21.57 12.38 10.65
C LEU A 172 22.55 13.34 11.34
N GLY A 173 23.77 13.43 10.81
CA GLY A 173 24.89 14.09 11.49
C GLY A 173 24.69 15.57 11.81
N LYS A 174 25.21 15.95 12.98
CA LYS A 174 25.58 17.26 13.56
C LYS A 174 24.49 18.33 13.87
N VAL A 175 24.19 18.37 15.18
CA VAL A 175 24.01 19.54 16.09
C VAL A 175 23.03 20.65 15.68
N GLN A 176 21.86 20.64 16.32
CA GLN A 176 21.40 21.79 17.10
C GLN A 176 20.75 21.30 18.39
N SER A 177 21.12 21.94 19.49
CA SER A 177 20.55 21.69 20.80
C SER A 177 19.08 22.08 20.81
N LEU A 178 18.19 21.09 20.81
CA LEU A 178 16.85 21.25 21.36
C LEU A 178 16.75 20.32 22.57
N ARG A 179 17.33 20.79 23.69
CA ARG A 179 16.79 20.42 25.01
C ARG A 179 15.34 20.90 25.01
N GLY A 180 14.40 19.96 24.98
CA GLY A 180 12.99 20.26 25.19
C GLY A 180 12.11 20.00 23.98
N GLN A 181 11.81 18.71 23.75
CA GLN A 181 10.45 18.18 23.58
C GLN A 181 10.58 16.68 23.31
N MET A 182 10.83 15.94 24.38
CA MET A 182 10.66 14.47 24.38
C MET A 182 9.17 14.18 24.62
N PRO A 183 8.57 13.18 23.95
CA PRO A 183 7.25 12.69 24.31
C PRO A 183 7.25 12.31 25.79
N CYS A 184 6.27 12.82 26.53
CA CYS A 184 6.17 12.83 27.99
C CYS A 184 6.13 11.46 28.71
N ALA A 185 6.54 10.35 28.10
CA ALA A 185 6.31 9.01 28.64
C ALA A 185 7.53 8.08 28.69
N VAL A 186 8.74 8.50 28.26
CA VAL A 186 9.95 7.69 28.41
C VAL A 186 11.03 8.50 29.11
N ARG A 187 11.02 8.45 30.45
CA ARG A 187 12.17 8.89 31.26
C ARG A 187 13.15 7.72 31.33
N TYR A 188 14.41 7.96 30.93
CA TYR A 188 15.49 6.97 31.00
C TYR A 188 15.78 6.47 32.44
N ASP A 189 15.32 7.20 33.46
CA ASP A 189 15.70 6.96 34.86
C ASP A 189 14.77 6.00 35.64
N GLN A 190 13.89 5.24 34.98
CA GLN A 190 13.08 4.22 35.68
C GLN A 190 13.13 2.85 34.96
N VAL A 191 14.28 2.19 35.03
CA VAL A 191 14.43 0.74 34.76
C VAL A 191 14.23 -0.07 36.06
N SER A 192 13.31 0.38 36.92
CA SER A 192 12.96 -0.31 38.15
C SER A 192 11.44 -0.46 38.24
N GLY A 193 10.95 -1.60 37.74
CA GLY A 193 9.56 -2.04 37.90
C GLY A 193 8.72 -1.95 36.63
N GLY A 194 8.55 -3.07 35.94
CA GLY A 194 7.46 -3.30 34.96
C GLY A 194 7.52 -2.60 33.60
N GLY A 195 8.40 -1.61 33.40
CA GLY A 195 8.60 -0.89 32.14
C GLY A 195 9.81 -1.39 31.33
N TRP A 196 9.72 -1.27 30.00
CA TRP A 196 10.78 -1.41 28.97
C TRP A 196 12.06 -2.21 29.31
N ARG A 197 12.32 -3.26 28.53
CA ARG A 197 13.55 -4.07 28.58
C ARG A 197 14.40 -3.81 27.35
N TYR A 198 15.71 -3.93 27.48
CA TYR A 198 16.62 -3.97 26.35
C TYR A 198 16.49 -5.30 25.62
N ALA A 199 16.31 -5.27 24.30
CA ALA A 199 16.19 -6.47 23.48
C ALA A 199 17.55 -6.95 22.95
N VAL A 200 18.46 -6.03 22.58
CA VAL A 200 19.79 -6.35 22.00
C VAL A 200 20.82 -5.28 22.40
N GLU A 201 22.02 -5.69 22.84
CA GLU A 201 23.17 -4.82 23.16
C GLU A 201 24.36 -5.08 22.22
N GLU A 202 24.09 -5.31 20.94
CA GLU A 202 25.13 -5.38 19.91
C GLU A 202 24.94 -4.24 18.93
N SER A 203 26.00 -3.44 18.75
CA SER A 203 26.13 -2.36 17.76
C SER A 203 25.27 -1.09 17.97
N LYS A 204 25.55 -0.29 19.00
CA LYS A 204 25.11 1.14 19.16
C LYS A 204 23.60 1.44 18.99
N ARG A 205 22.72 0.44 18.92
CA ARG A 205 21.27 0.59 18.73
C ARG A 205 20.56 0.09 19.98
N HIS A 206 19.97 1.01 20.74
CA HIS A 206 19.15 0.65 21.90
C HIS A 206 17.72 0.34 21.42
N VAL A 207 17.47 -0.92 21.08
CA VAL A 207 16.11 -1.41 20.82
C VAL A 207 15.47 -1.74 22.17
N LEU A 208 14.35 -1.08 22.47
CA LEU A 208 13.60 -1.28 23.71
C LEU A 208 12.31 -2.03 23.41
N GLU A 209 11.97 -2.99 24.26
CA GLU A 209 10.74 -3.76 24.15
C GLU A 209 9.94 -3.74 25.44
N ARG A 210 8.61 -3.74 25.31
CA ARG A 210 7.72 -3.98 26.45
C ARG A 210 6.56 -4.89 26.07
N ARG A 211 5.96 -5.50 27.09
CA ARG A 211 4.73 -6.27 26.96
C ARG A 211 3.63 -5.61 27.77
N GLN A 212 2.48 -5.40 27.16
CA GLN A 212 1.30 -4.84 27.81
C GLN A 212 0.09 -5.72 27.53
N ASN A 213 -0.73 -5.95 28.55
CA ASN A 213 -1.93 -6.76 28.40
C ASN A 213 -3.00 -6.03 27.59
N LEU A 214 -3.08 -4.70 27.72
CA LEU A 214 -4.03 -3.83 27.04
C LEU A 214 -3.35 -2.51 26.69
N LEU A 215 -3.58 -1.98 25.49
CA LEU A 215 -3.07 -0.68 25.05
C LEU A 215 -4.10 0.03 24.17
N PHE A 216 -4.27 1.33 24.39
CA PHE A 216 -5.01 2.20 23.49
C PHE A 216 -4.03 2.99 22.61
N VAL A 217 -4.32 3.05 21.31
CA VAL A 217 -3.51 3.73 20.31
C VAL A 217 -4.39 4.71 19.55
N MET A 218 -3.94 5.96 19.44
CA MET A 218 -4.63 6.98 18.65
C MET A 218 -4.34 6.81 17.16
N GLY A 219 -5.37 6.97 16.33
CA GLY A 219 -5.31 6.74 14.89
C GLY A 219 -4.34 7.64 14.13
N ASP A 220 -4.14 8.88 14.56
CA ASP A 220 -3.21 9.82 13.91
C ASP A 220 -1.74 9.38 13.99
N SER A 221 -1.44 8.52 14.97
CA SER A 221 -0.13 7.89 15.14
C SER A 221 -0.01 6.59 14.34
N VAL A 222 -1.11 5.98 13.88
CA VAL A 222 -1.09 4.72 13.13
C VAL A 222 -0.71 4.99 11.69
N VAL A 223 0.38 4.35 11.25
CA VAL A 223 0.87 4.43 9.87
C VAL A 223 0.41 3.22 9.07
N LEU A 224 0.50 2.03 9.67
CA LEU A 224 0.10 0.79 9.01
C LEU A 224 -0.43 -0.22 10.03
N VAL A 225 -1.43 -1.00 9.61
CA VAL A 225 -1.84 -2.24 10.27
C VAL A 225 -1.74 -3.38 9.26
N SER A 226 -0.98 -4.42 9.56
CA SER A 226 -0.75 -5.54 8.64
C SER A 226 -0.73 -6.89 9.34
N ASN A 227 -0.72 -7.97 8.55
CA ASN A 227 -0.38 -9.30 9.05
C ASN A 227 1.07 -9.30 9.54
N PRO A 228 1.40 -9.82 10.74
CA PRO A 228 2.78 -9.95 11.21
C PRO A 228 3.67 -10.80 10.29
N ASN A 229 3.08 -11.69 9.50
CA ASN A 229 3.80 -12.50 8.51
C ASN A 229 3.86 -11.85 7.11
N CYS A 230 3.46 -10.58 6.96
CA CYS A 230 3.49 -9.88 5.68
C CYS A 230 4.95 -9.65 5.21
N PRO A 231 5.33 -10.08 3.99
CA PRO A 231 6.69 -9.90 3.46
C PRO A 231 7.13 -8.43 3.44
N THR A 232 6.22 -7.53 3.05
CA THR A 232 6.46 -6.07 2.95
C THR A 232 6.95 -5.45 4.26
N MET A 233 6.59 -6.03 5.42
CA MET A 233 6.96 -5.49 6.73
C MET A 233 8.14 -6.21 7.40
N LYS A 234 8.42 -7.48 7.07
CA LYS A 234 9.71 -8.11 7.40
C LYS A 234 10.90 -7.28 6.88
N MET A 235 10.66 -6.50 5.82
CA MET A 235 11.62 -5.56 5.23
C MET A 235 11.74 -4.23 5.99
N ALA A 236 10.66 -3.73 6.60
CA ALA A 236 10.66 -2.47 7.35
C ALA A 236 11.21 -2.63 8.78
N LEU A 237 11.07 -3.83 9.36
CA LEU A 237 11.60 -4.18 10.66
C LEU A 237 13.01 -4.79 10.65
N ALA A 238 13.49 -5.24 9.48
CA ALA A 238 14.83 -5.74 9.21
C ALA A 238 15.58 -6.31 10.43
N GLU A 239 15.03 -7.37 11.02
CA GLU A 239 15.85 -8.45 11.53
C GLU A 239 16.17 -9.36 10.32
N ASP A 240 17.41 -9.19 9.89
CA ASP A 240 18.26 -10.04 9.06
C ASP A 240 17.75 -10.43 7.68
N ILE A 241 18.09 -9.61 6.68
CA ILE A 241 18.45 -10.10 5.35
C ILE A 241 19.82 -10.80 5.53
N PRO A 242 19.89 -12.14 5.70
CA PRO A 242 21.09 -12.78 6.23
C PRO A 242 22.28 -12.67 5.28
N TRP A 243 21.98 -12.53 3.99
CA TRP A 243 22.95 -12.39 2.91
C TRP A 243 23.41 -10.93 2.69
N ARG A 244 22.85 -9.93 3.36
CA ARG A 244 23.19 -8.51 3.05
C ARG A 244 24.66 -8.18 3.29
N THR A 245 25.28 -8.80 4.29
CA THR A 245 26.68 -8.55 4.69
C THR A 245 27.69 -9.14 3.72
N SER A 246 27.28 -10.10 2.87
CA SER A 246 28.14 -10.67 1.83
C SER A 246 28.04 -9.93 0.50
N VAL A 247 27.09 -9.00 0.34
CA VAL A 247 26.89 -8.27 -0.92
C VAL A 247 28.04 -7.29 -1.14
N ARG A 248 28.73 -7.45 -2.26
CA ARG A 248 29.79 -6.56 -2.76
C ARG A 248 29.49 -6.00 -4.14
N GLY A 249 28.51 -6.56 -4.84
CA GLY A 249 28.16 -6.16 -6.19
C GLY A 249 26.66 -6.12 -6.47
N PHE A 250 26.27 -5.23 -7.37
CA PHE A 250 24.88 -5.00 -7.77
C PHE A 250 24.74 -5.08 -9.30
N LEU A 251 23.85 -5.95 -9.76
CA LEU A 251 23.34 -5.94 -11.12
C LEU A 251 22.00 -5.20 -11.09
N LEU A 252 21.87 -4.15 -11.90
CA LEU A 252 20.65 -3.35 -11.96
C LEU A 252 20.02 -3.49 -13.34
N ASP A 253 18.75 -3.85 -13.41
CA ASP A 253 17.98 -3.54 -14.61
C ASP A 253 17.89 -2.01 -14.81
N VAL A 254 17.59 -1.56 -16.03
CA VAL A 254 17.57 -0.14 -16.39
C VAL A 254 16.13 0.38 -16.49
N THR A 255 15.33 -0.15 -17.42
CA THR A 255 13.98 0.36 -17.72
C THR A 255 12.97 -0.27 -16.78
N GLY A 256 12.36 0.53 -15.91
CA GLY A 256 11.47 0.07 -14.84
C GLY A 256 12.15 0.02 -13.47
N VAL A 257 13.48 0.21 -13.40
CA VAL A 257 14.24 0.27 -12.13
C VAL A 257 14.94 1.62 -11.94
N LEU A 258 15.68 2.09 -12.95
CA LEU A 258 16.30 3.42 -12.93
C LEU A 258 15.32 4.50 -13.39
N TYR A 259 14.64 4.25 -14.50
CA TYR A 259 13.77 5.20 -15.16
C TYR A 259 12.59 4.50 -15.84
N ASN A 260 11.50 5.21 -16.07
CA ASN A 260 10.39 4.75 -16.90
C ASN A 260 10.52 5.33 -18.31
N SER A 261 10.40 4.49 -19.33
CA SER A 261 10.41 4.92 -20.73
C SER A 261 9.15 5.73 -21.07
N GLY A 262 9.31 6.85 -21.77
CA GLY A 262 8.20 7.56 -22.41
C GLY A 262 7.89 6.96 -23.79
N GLY A 263 6.80 7.40 -24.42
CA GLY A 263 6.42 6.97 -25.77
C GLY A 263 7.24 7.67 -26.87
N GLY A 264 7.64 6.94 -27.90
CA GLY A 264 8.35 7.49 -29.07
C GLY A 264 9.74 8.05 -28.71
N ARG A 265 10.00 9.33 -29.06
CA ARG A 265 11.29 10.01 -28.82
C ARG A 265 11.42 10.64 -27.43
N ASP A 266 10.48 10.36 -26.51
CA ASP A 266 10.52 10.90 -25.17
C ASP A 266 11.72 10.33 -24.38
N LEU A 267 12.39 11.21 -23.65
CA LEU A 267 13.50 10.86 -22.77
C LEU A 267 13.03 9.95 -21.63
N GLY A 268 11.76 10.01 -21.26
CA GLY A 268 11.21 9.35 -20.08
C GLY A 268 11.57 10.08 -18.79
N GLU A 269 11.32 9.43 -17.65
CA GLU A 269 11.53 10.04 -16.33
C GLU A 269 12.28 9.10 -15.39
N ALA A 270 13.27 9.63 -14.66
CA ALA A 270 13.96 8.90 -13.61
C ALA A 270 12.98 8.53 -12.48
N ILE A 271 13.01 7.27 -12.05
CA ILE A 271 12.20 6.79 -10.93
C ILE A 271 12.62 7.54 -9.65
N PRO A 272 11.68 8.04 -8.83
CA PRO A 272 12.01 8.81 -7.64
C PRO A 272 13.04 8.11 -6.73
N GLY A 273 14.15 8.81 -6.47
CA GLY A 273 15.26 8.33 -5.63
C GLY A 273 16.25 7.37 -6.31
N SER A 274 16.04 6.99 -7.57
CA SER A 274 16.94 6.05 -8.27
C SER A 274 18.34 6.64 -8.52
N ILE A 275 18.44 7.93 -8.86
CA ILE A 275 19.73 8.62 -9.09
C ILE A 275 20.60 8.56 -7.82
N GLU A 276 20.02 8.91 -6.67
CA GLU A 276 20.74 8.90 -5.39
C GLU A 276 21.09 7.46 -4.96
N ALA A 277 20.21 6.50 -5.24
CA ALA A 277 20.47 5.09 -4.99
C ALA A 277 21.66 4.58 -5.83
N VAL A 278 21.71 4.91 -7.13
CA VAL A 278 22.84 4.57 -8.01
C VAL A 278 24.12 5.21 -7.51
N ARG A 279 24.11 6.51 -7.16
CA ARG A 279 25.27 7.21 -6.59
C ARG A 279 25.78 6.50 -5.33
N ARG A 280 24.88 6.13 -4.42
CA ARG A 280 25.23 5.42 -3.18
C ARG A 280 25.87 4.05 -3.46
N LEU A 281 25.35 3.30 -4.44
CA LEU A 281 25.91 2.01 -4.84
C LEU A 281 27.30 2.18 -5.47
N TYR A 282 27.45 3.14 -6.38
CA TYR A 282 28.72 3.45 -7.07
C TYR A 282 29.84 3.85 -6.11
N ALA A 283 29.51 4.49 -4.99
CA ALA A 283 30.49 4.97 -4.02
C ALA A 283 31.19 3.83 -3.23
N GLY A 284 30.61 2.64 -3.17
CA GLY A 284 31.12 1.58 -2.27
C GLY A 284 30.90 0.14 -2.75
N SER A 285 30.45 -0.07 -3.99
CA SER A 285 30.17 -1.40 -4.52
C SER A 285 30.48 -1.49 -6.01
N SER A 286 30.69 -2.71 -6.50
CA SER A 286 30.83 -2.96 -7.94
C SER A 286 29.43 -2.98 -8.57
N VAL A 287 29.18 -2.17 -9.61
CA VAL A 287 27.85 -2.04 -10.20
C VAL A 287 27.90 -2.28 -11.71
N ARG A 288 26.95 -3.06 -12.22
CA ARG A 288 26.68 -3.23 -13.66
C ARG A 288 25.20 -3.03 -13.95
N PHE A 289 24.91 -2.49 -15.13
CA PHE A 289 23.57 -2.25 -15.62
C PHE A 289 23.27 -3.23 -16.72
N LEU A 290 22.28 -4.08 -16.54
CA LEU A 290 21.89 -5.09 -17.52
C LEU A 290 20.56 -4.68 -18.13
N SER A 291 20.60 -4.23 -19.38
CA SER A 291 19.38 -3.91 -20.13
C SER A 291 19.12 -4.96 -21.20
N ASN A 292 17.84 -5.21 -21.51
CA ASN A 292 17.43 -5.92 -22.73
C ASN A 292 17.10 -4.95 -23.87
N GLU A 293 17.47 -3.67 -23.75
CA GLU A 293 17.31 -2.66 -24.79
C GLU A 293 18.01 -3.10 -26.08
N SER A 294 17.25 -3.23 -27.16
CA SER A 294 17.73 -3.66 -28.47
C SER A 294 17.36 -2.73 -29.62
N SER A 295 16.69 -1.61 -29.32
CA SER A 295 16.33 -0.54 -30.26
C SER A 295 17.31 0.64 -30.24
N SER A 296 18.16 0.73 -29.22
CA SER A 296 19.15 1.81 -29.04
C SER A 296 20.54 1.24 -28.81
N THR A 297 21.55 1.89 -29.40
CA THR A 297 22.96 1.53 -29.17
C THR A 297 23.32 1.74 -27.70
N ARG A 298 24.41 1.10 -27.25
CA ARG A 298 24.93 1.30 -25.89
C ARG A 298 25.27 2.77 -25.64
N ALA A 299 25.79 3.47 -26.64
CA ALA A 299 26.13 4.89 -26.57
C ALA A 299 24.88 5.77 -26.44
N GLU A 300 23.82 5.49 -27.18
CA GLU A 300 22.57 6.24 -27.09
C GLU A 300 21.86 6.02 -25.74
N LEU A 301 21.81 4.77 -25.26
CA LEU A 301 21.25 4.47 -23.95
C LEU A 301 22.06 5.16 -22.83
N HIS A 302 23.38 5.16 -22.92
CA HIS A 302 24.25 5.87 -21.97
C HIS A 302 24.00 7.38 -22.00
N ALA A 303 23.92 7.98 -23.19
CA ALA A 303 23.62 9.41 -23.35
C ALA A 303 22.23 9.77 -22.79
N LYS A 304 21.24 8.88 -22.97
CA LYS A 304 19.89 9.03 -22.40
C LYS A 304 19.93 9.03 -20.87
N LEU A 305 20.59 8.04 -20.27
CA LEU A 305 20.72 7.96 -18.81
C LEU A 305 21.49 9.16 -18.23
N THR A 306 22.52 9.63 -18.95
CA THR A 306 23.25 10.85 -18.57
C THR A 306 22.34 12.07 -18.54
N LYS A 307 21.50 12.25 -19.56
CA LYS A 307 20.51 13.36 -19.60
C LYS A 307 19.46 13.27 -18.50
N LEU A 308 19.13 12.07 -18.04
CA LEU A 308 18.24 11.83 -16.90
C LEU A 308 18.93 12.06 -15.53
N GLY A 309 20.23 12.37 -15.52
CA GLY A 309 20.99 12.70 -14.32
C GLY A 309 21.78 11.54 -13.71
N PHE A 310 21.92 10.42 -14.40
CA PHE A 310 22.77 9.30 -13.96
C PHE A 310 24.22 9.52 -14.38
N ASP A 311 25.11 9.64 -13.38
CA ASP A 311 26.56 9.63 -13.60
C ASP A 311 27.06 8.17 -13.57
N ILE A 312 26.99 7.50 -14.71
CA ILE A 312 27.41 6.11 -14.89
C ILE A 312 28.45 6.00 -15.99
N LYS A 313 29.34 5.01 -15.88
CA LYS A 313 30.32 4.75 -16.93
C LYS A 313 29.71 3.88 -18.02
N ILE A 314 30.00 4.17 -19.28
CA ILE A 314 29.46 3.42 -20.43
C ILE A 314 29.89 1.94 -20.42
N GLU A 315 31.10 1.66 -19.92
CA GLU A 315 31.61 0.30 -19.76
C GLU A 315 30.86 -0.52 -18.69
N HIS A 316 30.14 0.14 -17.78
CA HIS A 316 29.31 -0.56 -16.79
C HIS A 316 27.93 -0.93 -17.35
N LEU A 317 27.58 -0.43 -18.53
CA LEU A 317 26.32 -0.70 -19.22
C LEU A 317 26.49 -1.89 -20.17
N ILE A 318 25.79 -2.97 -19.86
CA ILE A 318 25.74 -4.20 -20.64
C ILE A 318 24.42 -4.22 -21.39
N THR A 319 24.51 -4.15 -22.72
CA THR A 319 23.39 -4.27 -23.66
C THR A 319 23.58 -5.48 -24.59
N PRO A 320 22.49 -6.04 -25.15
CA PRO A 320 22.55 -7.29 -25.90
C PRO A 320 23.34 -7.20 -27.21
N ALA A 321 23.27 -6.08 -27.93
CA ALA A 321 23.89 -5.93 -29.25
C ALA A 321 25.44 -6.06 -29.21
N PRO A 322 26.19 -5.31 -28.38
CA PRO A 322 27.64 -5.49 -28.23
C PRO A 322 28.03 -6.91 -27.77
N VAL A 323 27.21 -7.53 -26.90
CA VAL A 323 27.44 -8.90 -26.44
C VAL A 323 27.26 -9.90 -27.58
N CYS A 324 26.22 -9.71 -28.40
CA CYS A 324 25.97 -10.51 -29.59
C CYS A 324 27.09 -10.37 -30.61
N ALA A 325 27.57 -9.16 -30.89
CA ALA A 325 28.69 -8.93 -31.80
C ALA A 325 29.96 -9.70 -31.36
N LYS A 326 30.29 -9.67 -30.06
CA LYS A 326 31.41 -10.46 -29.50
C LYS A 326 31.17 -11.96 -29.65
N TYR A 327 29.95 -12.43 -29.37
CA TYR A 327 29.57 -13.84 -29.52
C TYR A 327 29.71 -14.32 -30.97
N LEU A 328 29.20 -13.55 -31.94
CA LEU A 328 29.31 -13.88 -33.36
C LEU A 328 30.76 -14.05 -33.80
N ASN A 329 31.63 -13.12 -33.41
CA ASN A 329 33.06 -13.19 -33.74
C ASN A 329 33.75 -14.39 -33.11
N ARG A 330 33.43 -14.72 -31.84
CA ARG A 330 33.99 -15.88 -31.15
C ARG A 330 33.59 -17.20 -31.81
N GLU A 331 32.33 -17.32 -32.21
CA GLU A 331 31.77 -18.53 -32.83
C GLU A 331 31.96 -18.55 -34.36
N SER A 332 32.63 -17.54 -34.95
CA SER A 332 32.79 -17.38 -36.40
C SER A 332 31.46 -17.38 -37.18
N LEU A 333 30.42 -16.83 -36.57
CA LEU A 333 29.09 -16.68 -37.14
C LEU A 333 29.00 -15.39 -37.98
N ARG A 334 28.22 -15.48 -39.06
CA ARG A 334 28.00 -14.41 -40.04
C ARG A 334 26.52 -14.10 -40.09
N PRO A 335 26.07 -12.96 -39.53
CA PRO A 335 24.65 -12.73 -39.37
C PRO A 335 24.03 -12.08 -40.60
N HIS A 336 22.80 -12.46 -40.91
CA HIS A 336 21.84 -11.55 -41.52
C HIS A 336 21.13 -10.77 -40.39
N LEU A 337 21.19 -9.44 -40.45
CA LEU A 337 20.65 -8.57 -39.41
C LEU A 337 19.19 -8.20 -39.72
N LEU A 338 18.31 -8.44 -38.76
CA LEU A 338 16.96 -7.90 -38.69
C LEU A 338 16.87 -7.03 -37.43
N LEU A 339 17.30 -5.77 -37.58
CA LEU A 339 17.48 -4.79 -36.52
C LEU A 339 16.93 -3.43 -36.98
N ALA A 340 16.75 -2.51 -36.03
CA ALA A 340 16.55 -1.10 -36.33
C ALA A 340 17.38 -0.25 -35.37
N GLY A 341 18.28 0.59 -35.91
CA GLY A 341 18.99 1.62 -35.16
C GLY A 341 20.25 1.16 -34.42
N VAL A 342 20.49 -0.16 -34.32
CA VAL A 342 21.62 -0.74 -33.57
C VAL A 342 22.65 -1.45 -34.45
N GLU A 343 22.55 -1.32 -35.78
CA GLU A 343 23.43 -1.98 -36.76
C GLU A 343 24.90 -1.58 -36.58
N THR A 344 25.15 -0.37 -36.08
CA THR A 344 26.50 0.17 -35.84
C THR A 344 27.28 -0.62 -34.78
N GLU A 345 26.60 -1.34 -33.88
CA GLU A 345 27.23 -2.23 -32.89
C GLU A 345 27.85 -3.49 -33.54
N PHE A 346 27.49 -3.78 -34.80
CA PHE A 346 27.92 -4.98 -35.53
C PHE A 346 28.95 -4.69 -36.62
N VAL A 347 29.51 -3.47 -36.72
CA VAL A 347 30.48 -3.08 -37.78
C VAL A 347 31.70 -4.01 -37.86
N GLY A 348 32.10 -4.63 -36.74
CA GLY A 348 33.21 -5.57 -36.68
C GLY A 348 32.86 -7.03 -37.04
N CYS A 349 31.61 -7.34 -37.39
CA CYS A 349 31.17 -8.69 -37.73
C CYS A 349 31.23 -8.93 -39.24
N HIS A 350 31.64 -10.14 -39.64
CA HIS A 350 31.62 -10.54 -41.04
C HIS A 350 30.20 -10.95 -41.44
N MET A 351 29.58 -10.27 -42.42
CA MET A 351 28.15 -10.47 -42.76
C MET A 351 27.92 -11.08 -44.17
N VAL A 352 28.98 -11.32 -44.93
CA VAL A 352 28.88 -11.93 -46.26
C VAL A 352 28.58 -13.42 -46.11
N ASP A 353 27.68 -13.94 -46.96
CA ASP A 353 27.25 -15.35 -46.93
C ASP A 353 26.74 -15.77 -45.53
N PRO A 354 25.59 -15.24 -45.09
CA PRO A 354 25.13 -15.40 -43.72
C PRO A 354 24.85 -16.87 -43.36
N ASN A 355 25.26 -17.26 -42.16
CA ASN A 355 25.04 -18.60 -41.58
C ASN A 355 24.18 -18.56 -40.29
N CYS A 356 23.65 -17.39 -39.94
CA CYS A 356 22.64 -17.21 -38.89
C CYS A 356 21.83 -15.94 -39.16
N VAL A 357 20.72 -15.77 -38.45
CA VAL A 357 19.97 -14.51 -38.38
C VAL A 357 20.08 -13.93 -36.97
N VAL A 358 20.36 -12.63 -36.87
CA VAL A 358 20.28 -11.89 -35.61
C VAL A 358 19.08 -10.96 -35.66
N MET A 359 18.23 -11.03 -34.65
CA MET A 359 16.99 -10.27 -34.54
C MET A 359 16.98 -9.44 -33.26
N GLY A 360 16.68 -8.16 -33.37
CA GLY A 360 16.44 -7.23 -32.27
C GLY A 360 15.09 -6.54 -32.45
N ASP A 361 14.65 -5.75 -31.48
CA ASP A 361 13.41 -5.00 -31.63
C ASP A 361 13.55 -4.00 -32.78
N ALA A 362 12.80 -4.24 -33.84
CA ALA A 362 12.79 -3.42 -35.04
C ALA A 362 11.55 -2.52 -35.13
N GLU A 363 10.63 -2.59 -34.16
CA GLU A 363 9.34 -1.87 -34.16
C GLU A 363 8.64 -1.93 -35.54
N GLU A 364 8.44 -0.79 -36.21
CA GLU A 364 7.84 -0.68 -37.54
C GLU A 364 8.66 -1.39 -38.63
N GLY A 365 9.94 -1.67 -38.37
CA GLY A 365 10.84 -2.45 -39.21
C GLY A 365 10.49 -3.94 -39.30
N PHE A 366 9.62 -4.47 -38.43
CA PHE A 366 9.04 -5.82 -38.56
C PHE A 366 7.99 -5.92 -39.67
N THR A 367 8.39 -5.53 -40.88
CA THR A 367 7.58 -5.67 -42.09
C THR A 367 7.56 -7.11 -42.57
N TYR A 368 6.52 -7.47 -43.32
CA TYR A 368 6.42 -8.79 -43.96
C TYR A 368 7.66 -9.09 -44.82
N ASP A 369 8.17 -8.10 -45.57
CA ASP A 369 9.34 -8.26 -46.42
C ASP A 369 10.62 -8.49 -45.62
N ALA A 370 10.81 -7.79 -44.50
CA ALA A 370 11.98 -7.97 -43.63
C ALA A 370 11.96 -9.37 -42.98
N LEU A 371 10.80 -9.80 -42.49
CA LEU A 371 10.61 -11.15 -41.95
C LEU A 371 10.81 -12.23 -43.03
N ASN A 372 10.32 -12.03 -44.25
CA ASN A 372 10.51 -12.98 -45.35
C ASN A 372 11.97 -13.09 -45.78
N LYS A 373 12.75 -12.01 -45.73
CA LYS A 373 14.20 -12.06 -45.98
C LYS A 373 14.90 -12.93 -44.92
N ALA A 374 14.63 -12.67 -43.64
CA ALA A 374 15.16 -13.48 -42.54
C ALA A 374 14.74 -14.96 -42.66
N PHE A 375 13.46 -15.22 -42.97
CA PHE A 375 12.93 -16.56 -43.22
C PHE A 375 13.68 -17.28 -44.34
N ARG A 376 13.86 -16.64 -45.51
CA ARG A 376 14.56 -17.25 -46.65
C ARG A 376 16.02 -17.58 -46.33
N VAL A 377 16.68 -16.70 -45.57
CA VAL A 377 18.05 -16.93 -45.09
C VAL A 377 18.08 -18.18 -44.20
N LEU A 378 17.23 -18.27 -43.18
CA LEU A 378 17.14 -19.43 -42.31
C LEU A 378 16.77 -20.71 -43.08
N HIS A 379 15.74 -20.67 -43.92
CA HIS A 379 15.24 -21.82 -44.65
C HIS A 379 16.27 -22.39 -45.65
N GLY A 380 17.17 -21.57 -46.17
CA GLY A 380 18.26 -22.00 -47.04
C GLY A 380 19.43 -22.67 -46.30
N MET A 381 19.46 -22.65 -44.96
CA MET A 381 20.55 -23.22 -44.16
C MET A 381 20.34 -24.70 -43.88
N LYS A 382 21.45 -25.45 -43.81
CA LYS A 382 21.43 -26.85 -43.36
C LYS A 382 21.17 -26.99 -41.85
N ASP A 383 21.69 -26.06 -41.06
CA ASP A 383 21.48 -25.97 -39.60
C ASP A 383 21.07 -24.53 -39.26
N PRO A 384 19.77 -24.18 -39.42
CA PRO A 384 19.29 -22.81 -39.24
C PRO A 384 19.45 -22.35 -37.78
N LEU A 385 20.05 -21.17 -37.61
CA LEU A 385 20.27 -20.55 -36.31
C LEU A 385 19.69 -19.13 -36.27
N LEU A 386 18.73 -18.92 -35.38
CA LEU A 386 18.19 -17.62 -35.01
C LEU A 386 18.76 -17.19 -33.65
N ILE A 387 19.33 -16.00 -33.59
CA ILE A 387 19.80 -15.35 -32.37
C ILE A 387 18.92 -14.12 -32.13
N SER A 388 18.23 -14.04 -30.99
CA SER A 388 17.46 -12.85 -30.63
C SER A 388 18.14 -12.07 -29.51
N LEU A 389 18.12 -10.74 -29.60
CA LEU A 389 18.68 -9.80 -28.61
C LEU A 389 17.80 -9.61 -27.36
N GLY A 390 16.84 -10.52 -27.18
CA GLY A 390 15.84 -10.52 -26.12
C GLY A 390 14.78 -11.57 -26.40
N CYS A 391 13.90 -11.82 -25.42
CA CYS A 391 12.79 -12.76 -25.56
C CYS A 391 11.54 -12.29 -24.82
N GLY A 392 11.37 -10.97 -24.67
CA GLY A 392 10.21 -10.41 -24.01
C GLY A 392 8.93 -10.70 -24.79
N LYS A 393 7.81 -10.77 -24.06
CA LYS A 393 6.48 -11.07 -24.65
C LYS A 393 5.79 -9.81 -25.14
N PHE A 394 5.89 -8.76 -24.33
CA PHE A 394 5.33 -7.45 -24.56
C PHE A 394 6.07 -6.45 -23.67
N TYR A 395 5.98 -5.17 -24.02
CA TYR A 395 6.40 -4.06 -23.17
C TYR A 395 5.27 -3.03 -23.05
N GLN A 396 5.36 -2.17 -22.03
CA GLN A 396 4.35 -1.16 -21.76
C GLN A 396 4.78 0.17 -22.36
N ARG A 397 3.93 0.76 -23.19
CA ARG A 397 4.02 2.17 -23.62
C ARG A 397 2.87 2.97 -23.03
N THR A 398 2.96 4.29 -23.19
CA THR A 398 1.94 5.26 -22.75
C THR A 398 0.60 5.07 -23.48
N ASP A 399 0.63 4.57 -24.71
CA ASP A 399 -0.54 4.28 -25.55
C ASP A 399 -1.08 2.85 -25.41
N GLY A 400 -0.39 1.97 -24.69
CA GLY A 400 -0.85 0.61 -24.40
C GLY A 400 0.27 -0.43 -24.40
N PRO A 401 -0.08 -1.73 -24.20
CA PRO A 401 0.86 -2.82 -24.34
C PRO A 401 1.20 -3.09 -25.82
N CYS A 402 2.48 -3.27 -26.12
CA CYS A 402 2.98 -3.55 -27.48
C CYS A 402 3.65 -4.92 -27.55
N LEU A 403 3.56 -5.60 -28.71
CA LEU A 403 4.29 -6.84 -28.95
C LEU A 403 5.79 -6.58 -28.87
N ASP A 404 6.50 -7.53 -28.27
CA ASP A 404 7.95 -7.52 -28.13
C ASP A 404 8.55 -8.60 -29.06
N LEU A 405 9.86 -8.55 -29.24
CA LEU A 405 10.70 -9.39 -30.09
C LEU A 405 10.39 -10.89 -30.00
N GLY A 406 10.01 -11.39 -28.81
CA GLY A 406 9.74 -12.80 -28.59
C GLY A 406 8.62 -13.38 -29.46
N GLY A 407 7.62 -12.57 -29.84
CA GLY A 407 6.55 -12.99 -30.74
C GLY A 407 7.07 -13.26 -32.16
N PHE A 408 7.84 -12.33 -32.70
CA PHE A 408 8.43 -12.41 -34.03
C PHE A 408 9.46 -13.55 -34.14
N ALA A 409 10.32 -13.69 -33.14
CA ALA A 409 11.30 -14.76 -33.09
C ALA A 409 10.62 -16.15 -33.10
N LYS A 410 9.55 -16.32 -32.30
CA LYS A 410 8.78 -17.58 -32.31
C LYS A 410 8.14 -17.89 -33.66
N GLY A 411 7.67 -16.87 -34.38
CA GLY A 411 7.11 -17.05 -35.72
C GLY A 411 8.15 -17.62 -36.70
N LEU A 412 9.36 -17.06 -36.72
CA LEU A 412 10.44 -17.57 -37.56
C LEU A 412 10.90 -18.97 -37.16
N VAL A 413 11.08 -19.22 -35.86
CA VAL A 413 11.45 -20.55 -35.34
C VAL A 413 10.43 -21.59 -35.75
N PHE A 414 9.14 -21.28 -35.61
CA PHE A 414 8.06 -22.16 -36.03
C PHE A 414 8.11 -22.45 -37.55
N ALA A 415 8.35 -21.43 -38.37
CA ALA A 415 8.35 -21.57 -39.83
C ALA A 415 9.60 -22.28 -40.39
N THR A 416 10.71 -22.31 -39.64
CA THR A 416 12.03 -22.76 -40.15
C THR A 416 12.64 -23.91 -39.37
N GLU A 417 12.06 -24.28 -38.23
CA GLU A 417 12.63 -25.22 -37.26
C GLU A 417 14.05 -24.81 -36.77
N ALA A 418 14.38 -23.51 -36.90
CA ALA A 418 15.66 -22.97 -36.49
C ALA A 418 15.94 -23.21 -35.01
N ARG A 419 17.20 -23.53 -34.69
CA ARG A 419 17.69 -23.41 -33.32
C ARG A 419 17.58 -21.96 -32.88
N HIS A 420 17.07 -21.73 -31.67
CA HIS A 420 16.87 -20.40 -31.12
C HIS A 420 17.79 -20.16 -29.94
N SER A 421 18.65 -19.15 -30.05
CA SER A 421 19.48 -18.64 -28.96
C SER A 421 19.04 -17.23 -28.56
N VAL A 422 19.05 -16.93 -27.28
CA VAL A 422 18.70 -15.61 -26.76
C VAL A 422 19.93 -15.00 -26.10
N ILE A 423 20.32 -13.81 -26.53
CA ILE A 423 21.36 -13.01 -25.89
C ILE A 423 20.68 -11.85 -25.16
N GLY A 424 20.76 -11.87 -23.84
CA GLY A 424 20.02 -10.96 -22.96
C GLY A 424 19.36 -11.72 -21.82
N LYS A 425 18.87 -11.02 -20.81
CA LYS A 425 18.17 -11.65 -19.68
C LYS A 425 16.95 -12.43 -20.19
N PRO A 426 16.70 -13.68 -19.75
CA PRO A 426 17.30 -14.41 -18.62
C PRO A 426 18.51 -15.32 -18.95
N SER A 427 19.21 -15.12 -20.07
CA SER A 427 20.28 -16.04 -20.49
C SER A 427 21.44 -16.09 -19.49
N THR A 428 22.00 -17.30 -19.31
CA THR A 428 23.12 -17.56 -18.39
C THR A 428 24.33 -16.72 -18.76
N GLU A 429 24.63 -16.63 -20.04
CA GLU A 429 25.79 -15.94 -20.61
C GLU A 429 25.79 -14.46 -20.22
N TYR A 430 24.60 -13.85 -20.18
CA TYR A 430 24.45 -12.43 -19.88
C TYR A 430 24.84 -12.09 -18.43
N PHE A 431 24.40 -12.92 -17.47
CA PHE A 431 24.81 -12.78 -16.08
C PHE A 431 26.27 -13.15 -15.86
N THR A 432 26.78 -14.17 -16.54
CA THR A 432 28.19 -14.59 -16.44
C THR A 432 29.14 -13.47 -16.88
N ILE A 433 28.87 -12.81 -18.00
CA ILE A 433 29.67 -11.66 -18.46
C ILE A 433 29.71 -10.57 -17.40
N ALA A 434 28.57 -10.25 -16.79
CA ALA A 434 28.51 -9.23 -15.75
C ALA A 434 29.35 -9.61 -14.52
N LEU A 435 29.29 -10.88 -14.08
CA LEU A 435 30.09 -11.38 -12.95
C LEU A 435 31.59 -11.36 -13.26
N GLU A 436 31.99 -11.77 -14.48
CA GLU A 436 33.37 -11.75 -14.94
C GLU A 436 33.94 -10.33 -14.98
N GLU A 437 33.19 -9.37 -15.55
CA GLU A 437 33.59 -7.95 -15.57
C GLU A 437 33.69 -7.34 -14.18
N MET A 438 32.90 -7.82 -13.21
CA MET A 438 32.95 -7.37 -11.83
C MET A 438 34.06 -8.04 -11.02
N GLY A 439 34.59 -9.18 -11.48
CA GLY A 439 35.54 -10.01 -10.73
C GLY A 439 34.95 -10.54 -9.42
N LEU A 440 33.63 -10.78 -9.37
CA LEU A 440 32.91 -11.20 -8.17
C LEU A 440 32.25 -12.56 -8.36
N ASN A 441 32.12 -13.30 -7.27
CA ASN A 441 31.34 -14.53 -7.24
C ASN A 441 29.84 -14.24 -7.12
N ARG A 442 29.01 -15.15 -7.64
CA ARG A 442 27.54 -15.03 -7.66
C ARG A 442 26.93 -14.82 -6.26
N GLU A 443 27.55 -15.35 -5.21
CA GLU A 443 27.07 -15.24 -3.82
C GLU A 443 27.26 -13.85 -3.20
N SER A 444 28.16 -13.02 -3.75
CA SER A 444 28.36 -11.64 -3.31
C SER A 444 27.66 -10.61 -4.20
N VAL A 445 26.85 -11.07 -5.16
CA VAL A 445 26.16 -10.21 -6.11
C VAL A 445 24.64 -10.33 -5.94
N VAL A 446 23.95 -9.20 -6.07
CA VAL A 446 22.50 -9.15 -6.06
C VAL A 446 21.98 -8.51 -7.35
N MET A 447 20.97 -9.12 -7.96
CA MET A 447 20.20 -8.54 -9.06
C MET A 447 19.03 -7.73 -8.51
N ILE A 448 18.81 -6.52 -9.01
CA ILE A 448 17.62 -5.70 -8.73
C ILE A 448 16.89 -5.44 -10.05
N GLY A 449 15.66 -5.94 -10.16
CA GLY A 449 14.89 -5.92 -11.41
C GLY A 449 13.39 -5.74 -11.22
N ASP A 450 12.71 -5.33 -12.28
CA ASP A 450 11.25 -5.15 -12.31
C ASP A 450 10.52 -6.35 -12.94
N ASP A 451 11.22 -7.19 -13.72
CA ASP A 451 10.64 -8.34 -14.39
C ASP A 451 10.92 -9.65 -13.63
N ILE A 452 9.85 -10.28 -13.13
CA ILE A 452 9.93 -11.47 -12.30
C ILE A 452 10.58 -12.67 -13.00
N VAL A 453 10.47 -12.76 -14.34
CA VAL A 453 10.99 -13.92 -15.09
C VAL A 453 12.41 -13.66 -15.58
N SER A 454 12.63 -12.53 -16.24
CA SER A 454 13.89 -12.23 -16.90
C SER A 454 14.96 -11.75 -15.92
N ASP A 455 14.61 -10.88 -14.97
CA ASP A 455 15.56 -10.38 -13.98
C ASP A 455 15.69 -11.35 -12.80
N VAL A 456 14.58 -11.55 -12.08
CA VAL A 456 14.60 -12.29 -10.80
C VAL A 456 14.82 -13.77 -11.06
N GLY A 457 13.96 -14.39 -11.87
CA GLY A 457 14.09 -15.79 -12.24
C GLY A 457 15.38 -16.09 -13.01
N GLY A 458 15.82 -15.17 -13.86
CA GLY A 458 17.09 -15.27 -14.58
C GLY A 458 18.29 -15.31 -13.65
N ALA A 459 18.39 -14.35 -12.73
CA ALA A 459 19.48 -14.27 -11.75
C ALA A 459 19.49 -15.47 -10.80
N GLN A 460 18.32 -15.89 -10.29
CA GLN A 460 18.22 -17.02 -9.35
C GLN A 460 18.63 -18.36 -9.96
N LYS A 461 18.35 -18.59 -11.25
CA LYS A 461 18.86 -19.77 -11.97
C LYS A 461 20.38 -19.83 -12.00
N GLN A 462 21.04 -18.68 -11.90
CA GLN A 462 22.50 -18.57 -11.80
C GLN A 462 23.00 -18.58 -10.36
N GLY A 463 22.13 -18.75 -9.36
CA GLY A 463 22.49 -18.69 -7.94
C GLY A 463 22.77 -17.27 -7.42
N ILE A 464 22.43 -16.24 -8.20
CA ILE A 464 22.53 -14.84 -7.79
C ILE A 464 21.27 -14.49 -6.99
N LYS A 465 21.43 -13.79 -5.87
CA LYS A 465 20.30 -13.28 -5.09
C LYS A 465 19.55 -12.22 -5.89
N ALA A 466 18.22 -12.21 -5.79
CA ALA A 466 17.41 -11.30 -6.60
C ALA A 466 16.35 -10.54 -5.81
N VAL A 467 16.33 -9.22 -6.01
CA VAL A 467 15.35 -8.28 -5.45
C VAL A 467 14.41 -7.83 -6.56
N GLN A 468 13.12 -8.00 -6.32
CA GLN A 468 12.06 -7.50 -7.17
C GLN A 468 11.65 -6.10 -6.72
N VAL A 469 11.61 -5.14 -7.62
CA VAL A 469 10.99 -3.82 -7.34
C VAL A 469 9.54 -3.77 -7.79
N ARG A 470 8.74 -2.86 -7.22
CA ARG A 470 7.33 -2.66 -7.59
C ARG A 470 7.09 -1.56 -8.63
N THR A 471 8.16 -1.09 -9.25
CA THR A 471 8.12 -0.18 -10.41
C THR A 471 8.08 -0.98 -11.72
N GLY A 472 7.95 -0.29 -12.87
CA GLY A 472 7.98 -0.95 -14.19
C GLY A 472 6.82 -1.92 -14.44
N LYS A 473 7.15 -3.15 -14.85
CA LYS A 473 6.21 -4.22 -15.25
C LYS A 473 5.50 -4.92 -14.08
N TRP A 474 5.78 -4.53 -12.83
CA TRP A 474 5.24 -5.18 -11.64
C TRP A 474 3.71 -5.33 -11.68
N LYS A 475 3.23 -6.50 -11.27
CA LYS A 475 1.81 -6.80 -11.05
C LYS A 475 1.62 -7.38 -9.67
N GLU A 476 0.54 -7.00 -8.98
CA GLU A 476 0.25 -7.49 -7.63
C GLU A 476 0.11 -9.02 -7.58
N GLU A 477 -0.37 -9.62 -8.67
CA GLU A 477 -0.46 -11.07 -8.88
C GLU A 477 0.91 -11.78 -8.81
N TRP A 478 2.00 -11.10 -9.15
CA TRP A 478 3.36 -11.66 -9.12
C TRP A 478 3.90 -11.81 -7.70
N ALA A 479 3.26 -11.21 -6.70
CA ALA A 479 3.59 -11.45 -5.29
C ALA A 479 3.50 -12.95 -4.93
N ASN A 480 2.67 -13.71 -5.65
CA ASN A 480 2.54 -15.16 -5.53
C ASN A 480 2.86 -15.88 -6.84
N HIS A 481 3.88 -15.42 -7.58
CA HIS A 481 4.29 -16.06 -8.83
C HIS A 481 4.57 -17.56 -8.61
N GLY A 482 3.98 -18.42 -9.45
CA GLY A 482 3.90 -19.86 -9.19
C GLY A 482 5.23 -20.60 -9.17
N SER A 483 6.27 -20.06 -9.83
CA SER A 483 7.56 -20.73 -10.02
C SER A 483 8.78 -19.92 -9.58
N VAL A 484 8.64 -18.62 -9.29
CA VAL A 484 9.76 -17.73 -8.97
C VAL A 484 9.39 -16.96 -7.72
N ARG A 485 10.28 -16.92 -6.72
CA ARG A 485 10.07 -16.18 -5.48
C ARG A 485 11.28 -15.27 -5.25
N PRO A 486 11.11 -13.94 -5.30
CA PRO A 486 12.21 -13.01 -5.03
C PRO A 486 12.80 -13.22 -3.63
N ASP A 487 14.11 -12.99 -3.48
CA ASP A 487 14.76 -12.99 -2.16
C ASP A 487 14.35 -11.75 -1.34
N LEU A 488 13.93 -10.68 -2.01
CA LEU A 488 13.43 -9.44 -1.42
C LEU A 488 12.44 -8.73 -2.38
N VAL A 489 11.45 -8.01 -1.87
CA VAL A 489 10.49 -7.23 -2.68
C VAL A 489 10.41 -5.78 -2.22
N ALA A 490 11.05 -4.84 -2.92
CA ALA A 490 11.09 -3.43 -2.53
C ALA A 490 10.13 -2.57 -3.35
N ASP A 491 9.72 -1.41 -2.83
CA ASP A 491 8.82 -0.52 -3.59
C ASP A 491 9.53 0.11 -4.80
N ASN A 492 10.82 0.42 -4.70
CA ASN A 492 11.67 0.94 -5.78
C ASN A 492 13.16 0.68 -5.49
N LEU A 493 14.04 1.14 -6.38
CA LEU A 493 15.49 0.98 -6.23
C LEU A 493 16.03 1.61 -4.92
N SER A 494 15.55 2.80 -4.53
CA SER A 494 15.99 3.47 -3.30
C SER A 494 15.64 2.67 -2.04
N ALA A 495 14.43 2.10 -2.00
CA ALA A 495 14.00 1.21 -0.93
C ALA A 495 14.84 -0.08 -0.87
N ALA A 496 15.14 -0.68 -2.03
CA ALA A 496 15.99 -1.87 -2.13
C ALA A 496 17.40 -1.60 -1.60
N VAL A 497 18.04 -0.53 -2.06
CA VAL A 497 19.39 -0.13 -1.62
C VAL A 497 19.42 0.17 -0.12
N SER A 498 18.39 0.85 0.40
CA SER A 498 18.27 1.13 1.84
C SER A 498 18.13 -0.14 2.67
N ALA A 499 17.34 -1.12 2.20
CA ALA A 499 17.17 -2.39 2.90
C ALA A 499 18.48 -3.21 2.94
N ILE A 500 19.24 -3.23 1.85
CA ILE A 500 20.47 -4.03 1.72
C ILE A 500 21.65 -3.36 2.44
N LEU A 501 21.88 -2.06 2.22
CA LEU A 501 23.06 -1.35 2.75
C LEU A 501 22.88 -0.74 4.16
N GLY A 502 21.65 -0.68 4.69
CA GLY A 502 21.36 -0.13 6.02
C GLY A 502 20.96 1.34 6.01
#